data_AF-A0A6G0HY86-F1
#
_entry.id   AF-A0A6G0HY86-F1
#
_cell.length_a   1.000
_cell.length_b   1.000
_cell.length_c   1.000
_cell.angle_alpha   90.00
_cell.angle_beta   90.00
_cell.angle_gamma   90.00
#
_symmetry.space_group_name_H-M   'P 1'
#
loop_
_entity.id
_entity.type
_entity.pdbx_description
1 polymer ?
#
loop_
_entity_poly.entity_id
_entity_poly.type
_entity_poly.pdbx_seq_one_letter_code
_entity_poly.pdbx_strand_id
1 'polypeptide(L)'
;MGGELRRALAARQATAKPAGPRLSERGTKGYSELTSWTGSQTRPLLPVDVGPNSLCLHREMEAVYTRGIWMAESLQLRTMSQEKMWLVVTHIGDPKAAFLLVFPFTYFISKRAGVSVLWVAAVSEWLNLVFKWMLFGERPFWWIGESRLFVNQQPRVHQFSSTCETGPGSPSGHAMVTAAVWWVVVSTLGSFLYSRTRSMVLSATPYLLYVLMLVAVGVSRIFILAHFPHQVIAGSITGFILGVVLSRRVPEGRPLLFFFSVSFGLLLGTLMLHAGLQWVGVDLSWSIALAKKWCSRAEWIRLDTAPFSSLTRDCGALLGLGLAQYWKPGGWSLPWAPRALSLAISSMGLYHVNRLPLPVRPQGLFYGLFFVKFVIVPQIVMVLVPGLVHLFTHKKKKD
;
A
#
# COMPACT_ATOMS: atom_id res chain seq x y z
N MET A 1 6.80 53.89 40.12
CA MET A 1 6.30 52.64 40.76
C MET A 1 6.18 51.50 39.73
N GLY A 2 7.27 51.16 39.02
CA GLY A 2 7.24 50.18 37.92
C GLY A 2 8.59 49.51 37.62
N GLY A 3 9.55 49.62 38.54
CA GLY A 3 10.91 49.06 38.38
C GLY A 3 11.13 47.72 39.08
N GLU A 4 10.38 47.41 40.15
CA GLU A 4 10.64 46.21 40.97
C GLU A 4 9.84 44.97 40.53
N LEU A 5 8.73 45.13 39.79
CA LEU A 5 7.96 43.99 39.29
C LEU A 5 8.64 43.29 38.08
N ARG A 6 9.54 43.98 37.36
CA ARG A 6 10.29 43.40 36.22
C ARG A 6 11.49 42.55 36.63
N ARG A 7 12.03 42.69 37.86
CA ARG A 7 13.13 41.83 38.34
C ARG A 7 12.64 40.52 38.98
N ALA A 8 11.41 40.48 39.49
CA ALA A 8 10.84 39.27 40.10
C ALA A 8 10.40 38.20 39.08
N LEU A 9 10.15 38.57 37.82
CA LEU A 9 9.79 37.62 36.75
C LEU A 9 10.99 37.00 36.03
N ALA A 10 12.17 37.66 36.05
CA ALA A 10 13.38 37.13 35.42
C ALA A 10 14.09 36.05 36.24
N ALA A 11 13.82 35.95 37.55
CA ALA A 11 14.47 35.00 38.46
C ALA A 11 13.77 33.62 38.58
N ARG A 12 12.64 33.39 37.88
CA ARG A 12 11.86 32.14 37.96
C ARG A 12 11.96 31.22 36.74
N GLN A 13 12.78 31.55 35.74
CA GLN A 13 12.96 30.72 34.52
C GLN A 13 14.33 30.03 34.40
N ALA A 14 15.18 30.09 35.43
CA ALA A 14 16.54 29.54 35.39
C ALA A 14 16.76 28.29 36.26
N THR A 15 15.73 27.49 36.57
CA THR A 15 15.89 26.25 37.34
C THR A 15 14.80 25.21 37.02
N ALA A 16 14.99 24.41 35.96
CA ALA A 16 14.33 23.10 35.82
C ALA A 16 15.01 22.26 34.73
N LYS A 17 16.12 21.59 35.09
CA LYS A 17 16.70 20.46 34.35
C LYS A 17 16.38 19.19 35.15
N PRO A 18 15.67 18.18 34.60
CA PRO A 18 15.73 16.84 35.14
C PRO A 18 16.71 15.98 34.33
N ALA A 19 17.42 15.14 35.06
CA ALA A 19 18.56 14.33 34.64
C ALA A 19 18.19 13.21 33.65
N GLY A 20 19.01 13.04 32.61
CA GLY A 20 19.10 11.80 31.83
C GLY A 20 20.07 10.82 32.51
N PRO A 21 19.83 9.50 32.44
CA PRO A 21 20.68 8.52 33.09
C PRO A 21 22.05 8.40 32.41
N ARG A 22 23.11 8.39 33.23
CA ARG A 22 24.47 7.99 32.84
C ARG A 22 24.47 6.50 32.52
N LEU A 23 24.77 6.14 31.27
CA LEU A 23 25.15 4.79 30.90
C LEU A 23 26.66 4.73 30.67
N SER A 24 27.33 4.18 31.69
CA SER A 24 28.57 3.41 31.68
C SER A 24 29.23 3.17 30.31
N GLU A 25 30.40 3.79 30.11
CA GLU A 25 31.46 3.27 29.24
C GLU A 25 31.96 1.92 29.80
N ARG A 26 31.42 0.81 29.30
CA ARG A 26 32.10 -0.49 29.25
C ARG A 26 31.31 -1.45 28.36
N GLY A 27 31.95 -1.87 27.27
CA GLY A 27 31.52 -3.02 26.48
C GLY A 27 30.85 -2.69 25.16
N THR A 28 31.64 -2.38 24.13
CA THR A 28 31.37 -2.72 22.72
C THR A 28 32.67 -2.56 21.93
N LYS A 29 33.69 -3.36 22.30
CA LYS A 29 34.71 -3.77 21.33
C LYS A 29 34.05 -4.81 20.43
N GLY A 30 34.08 -4.56 19.12
CA GLY A 30 33.64 -5.53 18.12
C GLY A 30 32.58 -4.98 17.18
N TYR A 31 32.95 -3.99 16.37
CA TYR A 31 32.51 -3.79 14.97
C TYR A 31 33.38 -2.66 14.40
N SER A 32 34.67 -2.92 14.29
CA SER A 32 35.64 -2.05 13.64
C SER A 32 36.70 -2.93 13.00
N GLU A 33 36.34 -3.52 11.86
CA GLU A 33 37.24 -4.01 10.81
C GLU A 33 36.37 -4.76 9.79
N LEU A 34 35.97 -4.06 8.73
CA LEU A 34 36.21 -4.51 7.36
C LEU A 34 35.76 -3.42 6.39
N THR A 35 36.67 -3.07 5.49
CA THR A 35 36.46 -2.41 4.20
C THR A 35 36.18 -0.91 4.19
N SER A 36 37.28 -0.15 4.29
CA SER A 36 37.55 0.96 3.38
C SER A 36 37.33 0.52 1.94
N TRP A 37 36.27 1.00 1.31
CA TRP A 37 36.09 1.02 -0.14
C TRP A 37 35.60 2.42 -0.53
N THR A 38 36.55 3.28 -0.87
CA THR A 38 36.31 4.44 -1.72
C THR A 38 36.04 3.93 -3.14
N GLY A 39 34.83 3.44 -3.38
CA GLY A 39 34.33 3.13 -4.71
C GLY A 39 33.32 4.20 -5.10
N SER A 40 33.65 5.02 -6.09
CA SER A 40 32.67 5.86 -6.78
C SER A 40 31.51 4.97 -7.24
N GLN A 41 30.31 5.16 -6.68
CA GLN A 41 29.08 4.56 -7.18
C GLN A 41 28.80 5.15 -8.57
N THR A 42 29.34 4.52 -9.59
CA THR A 42 29.00 4.76 -10.99
C THR A 42 27.71 3.99 -11.27
N ARG A 43 26.78 4.66 -11.96
CA ARG A 43 25.56 4.09 -12.54
C ARG A 43 25.87 2.78 -13.28
N PRO A 44 24.89 1.90 -13.53
CA PRO A 44 25.04 0.98 -14.65
C PRO A 44 25.34 1.82 -15.88
N LEU A 45 26.56 1.69 -16.41
CA LEU A 45 26.92 2.25 -17.70
C LEU A 45 26.05 1.54 -18.73
N LEU A 46 24.97 2.21 -19.13
CA LEU A 46 24.38 1.98 -20.44
C LEU A 46 25.51 2.06 -21.47
N PRO A 47 25.50 1.22 -22.52
CA PRO A 47 26.52 1.27 -23.56
C PRO A 47 26.66 2.70 -24.07
N VAL A 48 27.91 3.16 -24.18
CA VAL A 48 28.28 4.48 -24.68
C VAL A 48 27.99 4.50 -26.18
N ASP A 49 26.71 4.69 -26.50
CA ASP A 49 26.20 5.19 -27.77
C ASP A 49 24.77 5.71 -27.53
N VAL A 50 24.68 6.75 -26.71
CA VAL A 50 23.41 7.39 -26.34
C VAL A 50 22.98 8.26 -27.52
N GLY A 51 22.33 7.64 -28.51
CA GLY A 51 21.80 8.36 -29.67
C GLY A 51 20.91 9.54 -29.27
N PRO A 52 20.77 10.58 -30.11
CA PRO A 52 20.12 11.85 -29.77
C PRO A 52 18.71 11.70 -29.17
N ASN A 53 17.97 10.67 -29.60
CA ASN A 53 16.64 10.35 -29.09
C ASN A 53 16.64 9.93 -27.61
N SER A 54 17.64 9.16 -27.17
CA SER A 54 17.76 8.72 -25.78
C SER A 54 18.19 9.84 -24.83
N LEU A 55 19.00 10.78 -25.32
CA LEU A 55 19.37 12.00 -24.58
C LEU A 55 18.18 12.95 -24.42
N CYS A 56 17.34 13.06 -25.46
CA CYS A 56 16.11 13.86 -25.43
C CYS A 56 15.11 13.28 -24.41
N LEU A 57 14.86 11.97 -24.46
CA LEU A 57 13.95 11.29 -23.53
C LEU A 57 14.39 11.45 -22.07
N HIS A 58 15.70 11.41 -21.81
CA HIS A 58 16.24 11.62 -20.46
C HIS A 58 15.94 13.04 -19.95
N ARG A 59 16.17 14.06 -20.77
CA ARG A 59 15.88 15.46 -20.42
C ARG A 59 14.38 15.71 -20.19
N GLU A 60 13.53 15.10 -21.02
CA GLU A 60 12.08 15.20 -20.84
C GLU A 60 11.64 14.59 -19.50
N MET A 61 12.16 13.42 -19.15
CA MET A 61 11.86 12.78 -17.86
C MET A 61 12.37 13.58 -16.66
N GLU A 62 13.57 14.17 -16.75
CA GLU A 62 14.06 15.10 -15.71
C GLU A 62 13.15 16.31 -15.54
N ALA A 63 12.62 16.87 -16.64
CA ALA A 63 11.66 17.97 -16.59
C ALA A 63 10.33 17.54 -15.93
N VAL A 64 9.84 16.34 -16.24
CA VAL A 64 8.63 15.76 -15.61
C VAL A 64 8.84 15.57 -14.11
N TYR A 65 9.99 15.03 -13.69
CA TYR A 65 10.31 14.86 -12.27
C TYR A 65 10.46 16.20 -11.55
N THR A 66 11.18 17.15 -12.15
CA THR A 66 11.36 18.50 -11.58
C THR A 66 10.03 19.19 -11.34
N ARG A 67 9.13 19.20 -12.35
CA ARG A 67 7.78 19.75 -12.21
C ARG A 67 6.97 19.03 -11.13
N GLY A 68 7.14 17.71 -11.02
CA GLY A 68 6.50 16.91 -9.98
C GLY A 68 6.97 17.28 -8.57
N ILE A 69 8.25 17.59 -8.37
CA ILE A 69 8.77 18.09 -7.08
C ILE A 69 8.18 19.45 -6.74
N TRP A 70 8.16 20.40 -7.67
CA TRP A 70 7.58 21.72 -7.44
C TRP A 70 6.07 21.66 -7.16
N MET A 71 5.36 20.74 -7.80
CA MET A 71 3.95 20.46 -7.48
C MET A 71 3.80 19.93 -6.06
N ALA A 72 4.67 19.00 -5.63
CA ALA A 72 4.64 18.47 -4.27
C ALA A 72 4.96 19.53 -3.21
N GLU A 73 5.97 20.38 -3.46
CA GLU A 73 6.29 21.53 -2.59
C GLU A 73 5.10 22.50 -2.51
N SER A 74 4.54 22.91 -3.64
CA SER A 74 3.38 23.80 -3.68
C SER A 74 2.18 23.22 -2.94
N LEU A 75 1.94 21.92 -3.07
CA LEU A 75 0.87 21.22 -2.39
C LEU A 75 1.10 21.19 -0.87
N GLN A 76 2.31 20.87 -0.42
CA GLN A 76 2.65 20.93 0.99
C GLN A 76 2.49 22.34 1.56
N LEU A 77 3.09 23.35 0.92
CA LEU A 77 3.00 24.75 1.38
C LEU A 77 1.56 25.24 1.55
N ARG A 78 0.65 24.84 0.63
CA ARG A 78 -0.77 25.28 0.67
C ARG A 78 -1.64 24.47 1.62
N THR A 79 -1.30 23.20 1.86
CA THR A 79 -2.20 22.26 2.57
C THR A 79 -1.57 21.60 3.79
N MET A 80 -0.42 22.09 4.28
CA MET A 80 0.26 21.53 5.44
C MET A 80 -0.62 21.51 6.70
N SER A 81 -1.51 22.51 6.87
CA SER A 81 -2.47 22.54 7.97
C SER A 81 -3.43 21.32 7.98
N GLN A 82 -3.59 20.66 6.83
CA GLN A 82 -4.41 19.47 6.63
C GLN A 82 -3.58 18.18 6.58
N GLU A 83 -2.32 18.19 7.04
CA GLU A 83 -1.42 17.02 7.03
C GLU A 83 -2.11 15.73 7.51
N LYS A 84 -2.78 15.78 8.67
CA LYS A 84 -3.46 14.61 9.24
C LYS A 84 -4.52 14.03 8.29
N MET A 85 -5.23 14.89 7.56
CA MET A 85 -6.20 14.45 6.55
C MET A 85 -5.49 13.69 5.43
N TRP A 86 -4.41 14.24 4.88
CA TRP A 86 -3.65 13.58 3.81
C TRP A 86 -3.05 12.25 4.25
N LEU A 87 -2.53 12.18 5.48
CA LEU A 87 -2.00 10.93 6.06
C LEU A 87 -3.10 9.87 6.25
N VAL A 88 -4.31 10.28 6.63
CA VAL A 88 -5.46 9.36 6.72
C VAL A 88 -5.90 8.90 5.33
N VAL A 89 -5.98 9.81 4.35
CA VAL A 89 -6.37 9.48 2.98
C VAL A 89 -5.38 8.48 2.36
N THR A 90 -4.07 8.68 2.52
CA THR A 90 -3.09 7.71 2.01
C THR A 90 -3.18 6.37 2.75
N HIS A 91 -3.51 6.36 4.04
CA HIS A 91 -3.66 5.11 4.79
C HIS A 91 -4.93 4.34 4.35
N ILE A 92 -6.02 5.04 4.03
CA ILE A 92 -7.24 4.43 3.48
C ILE A 92 -6.98 3.87 2.08
N GLY A 93 -6.15 4.54 1.27
CA GLY A 93 -5.73 4.08 -0.05
C GLY A 93 -4.65 2.98 -0.03
N ASP A 94 -4.22 2.50 1.14
CA ASP A 94 -3.27 1.39 1.26
C ASP A 94 -3.93 0.10 0.70
N PRO A 95 -3.25 -0.65 -0.19
CA PRO A 95 -3.76 -1.91 -0.71
C PRO A 95 -4.27 -2.88 0.36
N LYS A 96 -3.68 -2.90 1.56
CA LYS A 96 -4.15 -3.71 2.70
C LYS A 96 -5.59 -3.40 3.09
N ALA A 97 -6.06 -2.16 2.92
CA ALA A 97 -7.44 -1.77 3.19
C ALA A 97 -8.43 -2.53 2.30
N ALA A 98 -8.05 -2.90 1.07
CA ALA A 98 -8.89 -3.71 0.20
C ALA A 98 -9.19 -5.09 0.82
N PHE A 99 -8.15 -5.75 1.37
CA PHE A 99 -8.26 -7.07 2.00
C PHE A 99 -8.93 -7.03 3.38
N LEU A 100 -8.63 -5.99 4.18
CA LEU A 100 -9.02 -5.95 5.59
C LEU A 100 -10.30 -5.16 5.87
N LEU A 101 -10.67 -4.21 5.01
CA LEU A 101 -11.83 -3.34 5.20
C LEU A 101 -12.87 -3.49 4.08
N VAL A 102 -12.46 -3.36 2.82
CA VAL A 102 -13.41 -3.36 1.69
C VAL A 102 -13.96 -4.75 1.43
N PHE A 103 -13.12 -5.79 1.48
CA PHE A 103 -13.51 -7.19 1.34
C PHE A 103 -14.61 -7.64 2.33
N PRO A 104 -14.44 -7.53 3.66
CA PRO A 104 -15.50 -7.93 4.58
C PRO A 104 -16.78 -7.12 4.38
N PHE A 105 -16.67 -5.79 4.23
CA PHE A 105 -17.82 -4.92 3.99
C PHE A 105 -18.62 -5.36 2.76
N THR A 106 -17.94 -5.55 1.62
CA THR A 106 -18.60 -5.94 0.38
C THR A 106 -19.13 -7.37 0.42
N TYR A 107 -18.43 -8.32 1.05
CA TYR A 107 -18.87 -9.71 1.15
C TYR A 107 -20.20 -9.86 1.90
N PHE A 108 -20.38 -9.14 3.02
CA PHE A 108 -21.62 -9.20 3.80
C PHE A 108 -22.80 -8.47 3.14
N ILE A 109 -22.54 -7.56 2.20
CA ILE A 109 -23.56 -6.95 1.34
C ILE A 109 -23.90 -7.89 0.17
N SER A 110 -22.88 -8.34 -0.56
CA SER A 110 -22.98 -9.24 -1.71
C SER A 110 -21.75 -10.14 -1.76
N LYS A 111 -21.96 -11.45 -1.59
CA LYS A 111 -20.87 -12.45 -1.56
C LYS A 111 -19.99 -12.36 -2.80
N ARG A 112 -20.61 -12.28 -3.98
CA ARG A 112 -19.91 -12.13 -5.26
C ARG A 112 -19.08 -10.84 -5.34
N ALA A 113 -19.59 -9.72 -4.81
CA ALA A 113 -18.83 -8.47 -4.76
C ALA A 113 -17.60 -8.60 -3.85
N GLY A 114 -17.74 -9.26 -2.70
CA GLY A 114 -16.61 -9.57 -1.81
C GLY A 114 -15.54 -10.44 -2.48
N VAL A 115 -15.94 -11.55 -3.11
CA VAL A 115 -15.01 -12.42 -3.87
C VAL A 115 -14.32 -11.63 -4.98
N SER A 116 -15.06 -10.78 -5.69
CA SER A 116 -14.54 -9.91 -6.75
C SER A 116 -13.53 -8.89 -6.22
N VAL A 117 -13.79 -8.24 -5.07
CA VAL A 117 -12.85 -7.29 -4.44
C VAL A 117 -11.53 -7.98 -4.12
N LEU A 118 -11.57 -9.15 -3.49
CA LEU A 118 -10.36 -9.87 -3.09
C LEU A 118 -9.55 -10.35 -4.31
N TRP A 119 -10.24 -10.87 -5.32
CA TRP A 119 -9.64 -11.27 -6.60
C TRP A 119 -8.97 -10.10 -7.32
N VAL A 120 -9.70 -8.99 -7.49
CA VAL A 120 -9.21 -7.80 -8.19
C VAL A 120 -8.06 -7.15 -7.42
N ALA A 121 -8.14 -7.07 -6.09
CA ALA A 121 -7.06 -6.56 -5.24
C ALA A 121 -5.77 -7.36 -5.46
N ALA A 122 -5.81 -8.68 -5.27
CA ALA A 122 -4.63 -9.53 -5.35
C ALA A 122 -3.97 -9.52 -6.75
N VAL A 123 -4.76 -9.62 -7.82
CA VAL A 123 -4.21 -9.64 -9.18
C VAL A 123 -3.70 -8.26 -9.60
N SER A 124 -4.39 -7.17 -9.23
CA SER A 124 -3.93 -5.81 -9.54
C SER A 124 -2.68 -5.42 -8.76
N GLU A 125 -2.56 -5.86 -7.52
CA GLU A 125 -1.36 -5.63 -6.70
C GLU A 125 -0.16 -6.43 -7.22
N TRP A 126 -0.35 -7.70 -7.59
CA TRP A 126 0.69 -8.49 -8.24
C TRP A 126 1.15 -7.87 -9.57
N LEU A 127 0.22 -7.41 -10.42
CA LEU A 127 0.58 -6.70 -11.65
C LEU A 127 1.31 -5.39 -11.37
N ASN A 128 0.94 -4.66 -10.30
CA ASN A 128 1.66 -3.46 -9.88
C ASN A 128 3.13 -3.78 -9.54
N LEU A 129 3.37 -4.89 -8.84
CA LEU A 129 4.72 -5.36 -8.52
C LEU A 129 5.51 -5.67 -9.79
N VAL A 130 4.92 -6.41 -10.73
CA VAL A 130 5.55 -6.71 -12.03
C VAL A 130 5.92 -5.42 -12.77
N PHE A 131 4.97 -4.49 -12.91
CA PHE A 131 5.23 -3.22 -13.60
C PHE A 131 6.28 -2.37 -12.89
N LYS A 132 6.33 -2.37 -11.55
CA LYS A 132 7.37 -1.67 -10.79
C LYS A 132 8.77 -2.14 -11.13
N TRP A 133 8.97 -3.44 -11.24
CA TRP A 133 10.26 -3.99 -11.63
C TRP A 133 10.57 -3.81 -13.12
N MET A 134 9.57 -3.74 -13.99
CA MET A 134 9.79 -3.50 -15.42
C MET A 134 10.06 -2.02 -15.76
N LEU A 135 9.46 -1.08 -15.02
CA LEU A 135 9.48 0.35 -15.35
C LEU A 135 10.55 1.16 -14.59
N PHE A 136 11.19 0.59 -13.57
CA PHE A 136 12.31 1.21 -12.82
C PHE A 136 12.06 2.66 -12.37
N GLY A 137 10.83 2.99 -11.99
CA GLY A 137 10.48 4.37 -11.69
C GLY A 137 11.16 4.93 -10.43
N GLU A 138 11.66 6.16 -10.53
CA GLU A 138 12.18 6.93 -9.40
C GLU A 138 11.08 7.37 -8.42
N ARG A 139 11.45 7.78 -7.20
CA ARG A 139 10.53 8.41 -6.23
C ARG A 139 10.99 9.81 -5.85
N PRO A 140 10.04 10.73 -5.57
CA PRO A 140 10.37 12.10 -5.23
C PRO A 140 11.40 12.25 -4.11
N PHE A 141 11.23 11.53 -2.99
CA PHE A 141 12.03 11.76 -1.79
C PHE A 141 13.52 11.41 -1.92
N TRP A 142 13.88 10.46 -2.79
CA TRP A 142 15.29 10.15 -3.08
C TRP A 142 15.81 10.86 -4.33
N TRP A 143 14.93 11.13 -5.29
CA TRP A 143 15.32 11.75 -6.56
C TRP A 143 15.77 13.20 -6.39
N ILE A 144 15.21 13.94 -5.42
CA ILE A 144 15.66 15.30 -5.05
C ILE A 144 17.17 15.30 -4.75
N GLY A 145 17.64 14.32 -3.99
CA GLY A 145 19.04 14.21 -3.60
C GLY A 145 19.94 13.64 -4.69
N GLU A 146 19.42 12.67 -5.46
CA GLU A 146 20.21 11.95 -6.46
C GLU A 146 20.40 12.73 -7.77
N SER A 147 19.42 13.56 -8.16
CA SER A 147 19.44 14.31 -9.43
C SER A 147 20.49 15.41 -9.49
N ARG A 148 20.95 15.93 -8.34
CA ARG A 148 21.84 17.12 -8.23
C ARG A 148 21.29 18.39 -8.90
N LEU A 149 20.01 18.42 -9.25
CA LEU A 149 19.36 19.57 -9.90
C LEU A 149 18.94 20.68 -8.91
N PHE A 150 18.86 20.35 -7.62
CA PHE A 150 18.36 21.24 -6.56
C PHE A 150 19.45 21.84 -5.67
N VAL A 151 20.71 21.87 -6.13
CA VAL A 151 21.85 22.38 -5.33
C VAL A 151 21.69 23.87 -5.00
N ASN A 152 21.25 24.67 -5.98
CA ASN A 152 21.10 26.12 -5.82
C ASN A 152 19.75 26.54 -5.22
N GLN A 153 18.71 25.71 -5.39
CA GLN A 153 17.36 25.97 -4.91
C GLN A 153 16.75 24.67 -4.38
N GLN A 154 16.94 24.43 -3.08
CA GLN A 154 16.39 23.23 -2.45
C GLN A 154 14.88 23.36 -2.24
N PRO A 155 14.09 22.34 -2.64
CA PRO A 155 12.66 22.33 -2.42
C PRO A 155 12.35 22.19 -0.92
N ARG A 156 11.43 23.01 -0.41
CA ARG A 156 10.96 23.02 0.97
C ARG A 156 9.89 21.95 1.18
N VAL A 157 10.32 20.69 1.13
CA VAL A 157 9.44 19.53 1.29
C VAL A 157 9.75 18.74 2.56
N HIS A 158 8.71 18.19 3.16
CA HIS A 158 8.76 17.37 4.37
C HIS A 158 8.49 15.90 4.02
N GLN A 159 9.28 15.00 4.63
CA GLN A 159 9.01 13.56 4.62
C GLN A 159 8.15 13.17 5.84
N PHE A 160 7.33 12.13 5.66
CA PHE A 160 6.43 11.57 6.66
C PHE A 160 6.71 10.08 6.87
N SER A 161 6.10 9.49 7.88
CA SER A 161 6.24 8.05 8.18
C SER A 161 5.78 7.11 7.06
N SER A 162 4.98 7.60 6.11
CA SER A 162 4.54 6.87 4.91
C SER A 162 5.36 7.16 3.65
N THR A 163 6.36 8.04 3.71
CA THR A 163 7.18 8.44 2.56
C THR A 163 8.14 7.34 2.11
N CYS A 164 8.83 6.69 3.06
CA CYS A 164 9.99 5.84 2.81
C CYS A 164 9.65 4.41 2.35
N GLU A 165 8.96 4.29 1.23
CA GLU A 165 8.73 3.01 0.58
C GLU A 165 9.98 2.54 -0.18
N THR A 166 10.22 1.23 -0.19
CA THR A 166 11.48 0.63 -0.67
C THR A 166 11.44 0.11 -2.12
N GLY A 167 10.25 -0.13 -2.67
CA GLY A 167 10.09 -0.58 -4.06
C GLY A 167 10.10 0.58 -5.06
N PRO A 168 10.30 0.31 -6.37
CA PRO A 168 10.22 1.32 -7.42
C PRO A 168 8.90 2.12 -7.43
N GLY A 169 8.93 3.34 -7.96
CA GLY A 169 7.84 4.30 -7.90
C GLY A 169 6.75 4.16 -8.98
N SER A 170 7.02 3.52 -10.12
CA SER A 170 6.10 3.50 -11.27
C SER A 170 5.49 2.12 -11.54
N PRO A 171 4.15 1.98 -11.65
CA PRO A 171 3.12 2.96 -11.32
C PRO A 171 2.77 2.95 -9.82
N SER A 172 2.01 3.95 -9.36
CA SER A 172 1.60 4.02 -7.96
C SER A 172 0.65 2.88 -7.57
N GLY A 173 1.08 2.02 -6.66
CA GLY A 173 0.29 0.87 -6.18
C GLY A 173 -0.97 1.28 -5.42
N HIS A 174 -0.91 2.34 -4.61
CA HIS A 174 -2.08 2.86 -3.89
C HIS A 174 -3.15 3.33 -4.88
N ALA A 175 -2.77 4.11 -5.90
CA ALA A 175 -3.70 4.59 -6.91
C ALA A 175 -4.27 3.43 -7.77
N MET A 176 -3.41 2.50 -8.19
CA MET A 176 -3.78 1.37 -9.04
C MET A 176 -4.74 0.39 -8.36
N VAL A 177 -4.42 -0.06 -7.15
CA VAL A 177 -5.28 -1.00 -6.41
C VAL A 177 -6.58 -0.31 -5.98
N THR A 178 -6.52 0.96 -5.54
CA THR A 178 -7.73 1.73 -5.20
C THR A 178 -8.66 1.86 -6.41
N ALA A 179 -8.14 2.20 -7.59
CA ALA A 179 -8.94 2.29 -8.81
C ALA A 179 -9.57 0.93 -9.19
N ALA A 180 -8.78 -0.14 -9.16
CA ALA A 180 -9.26 -1.47 -9.52
C ALA A 180 -10.36 -1.97 -8.57
N VAL A 181 -10.12 -1.89 -7.26
CA VAL A 181 -11.03 -2.40 -6.22
C VAL A 181 -12.31 -1.58 -6.17
N TRP A 182 -12.21 -0.26 -6.15
CA TRP A 182 -13.40 0.57 -6.02
C TRP A 182 -14.25 0.58 -7.29
N TRP A 183 -13.68 0.28 -8.47
CA TRP A 183 -14.49 0.01 -9.66
C TRP A 183 -15.50 -1.11 -9.41
N VAL A 184 -15.11 -2.21 -8.74
CA VAL A 184 -16.02 -3.31 -8.37
C VAL A 184 -17.15 -2.79 -7.49
N VAL A 185 -16.81 -1.98 -6.48
CA VAL A 185 -17.78 -1.44 -5.51
C VAL A 185 -18.77 -0.51 -6.21
N VAL A 186 -18.29 0.46 -6.98
CA VAL A 186 -19.15 1.50 -7.57
C VAL A 186 -19.96 0.99 -8.74
N SER A 187 -19.46 0.04 -9.52
CA SER A 187 -20.25 -0.62 -10.58
C SER A 187 -21.39 -1.47 -10.00
N THR A 188 -21.13 -2.18 -8.90
CA THR A 188 -22.16 -2.94 -8.16
C THR A 188 -23.19 -2.00 -7.54
N LEU A 189 -22.75 -0.91 -6.90
CA LEU A 189 -23.65 0.04 -6.26
C LEU A 189 -24.47 0.84 -7.28
N GLY A 190 -23.84 1.31 -8.35
CA GLY A 190 -24.51 2.05 -9.42
C GLY A 190 -25.61 1.20 -10.10
N SER A 191 -25.28 -0.03 -10.48
CA SER A 191 -26.27 -0.95 -11.07
C SER A 191 -27.42 -1.26 -10.11
N PHE A 192 -27.13 -1.46 -8.82
CA PHE A 192 -28.17 -1.63 -7.79
C PHE A 192 -29.07 -0.40 -7.67
N LEU A 193 -28.51 0.81 -7.57
CA LEU A 193 -29.27 2.06 -7.45
C LEU A 193 -30.14 2.31 -8.68
N TYR A 194 -29.60 2.07 -9.88
CA TYR A 194 -30.37 2.17 -11.12
C TYR A 194 -31.54 1.17 -11.16
N SER A 195 -31.29 -0.08 -10.79
CA SER A 195 -32.33 -1.12 -10.78
C SER A 195 -33.49 -0.79 -9.83
N ARG A 196 -33.20 -0.13 -8.70
CA ARG A 196 -34.17 0.22 -7.66
C ARG A 196 -34.92 1.52 -7.93
N THR A 197 -34.25 2.52 -8.48
CA THR A 197 -34.79 3.89 -8.59
C THR A 197 -35.07 4.33 -10.02
N ARG A 198 -34.55 3.61 -11.02
CA ARG A 198 -34.54 3.98 -12.44
C ARG A 198 -33.96 5.37 -12.74
N SER A 199 -33.29 5.99 -11.77
CA SER A 199 -32.68 7.31 -11.89
C SER A 199 -31.23 7.20 -12.35
N MET A 200 -30.90 7.83 -13.49
CA MET A 200 -29.52 7.92 -13.98
C MET A 200 -28.65 8.74 -13.01
N VAL A 201 -29.19 9.84 -12.46
CA VAL A 201 -28.46 10.72 -11.55
C VAL A 201 -28.00 9.96 -10.31
N LEU A 202 -28.91 9.25 -9.66
CA LEU A 202 -28.57 8.49 -8.45
C LEU A 202 -27.61 7.34 -8.75
N SER A 203 -27.73 6.72 -9.93
CA SER A 203 -26.77 5.71 -10.40
C SER A 203 -25.39 6.27 -10.73
N ALA A 204 -25.29 7.57 -11.06
CA ALA A 204 -24.03 8.24 -11.38
C ALA A 204 -23.26 8.71 -10.13
N THR A 205 -23.96 9.00 -9.03
CA THR A 205 -23.36 9.49 -7.78
C THR A 205 -22.19 8.65 -7.26
N PRO A 206 -22.25 7.30 -7.22
CA PRO A 206 -21.10 6.48 -6.80
C PRO A 206 -19.85 6.68 -7.67
N TYR A 207 -20.03 6.89 -8.98
CA TYR A 207 -18.91 7.10 -9.90
C TYR A 207 -18.26 8.47 -9.70
N LEU A 208 -19.05 9.51 -9.39
CA LEU A 208 -18.50 10.81 -9.03
C LEU A 208 -17.66 10.72 -7.74
N LEU A 209 -18.18 10.06 -6.71
CA LEU A 209 -17.46 9.84 -5.46
C LEU A 209 -16.18 9.01 -5.67
N TYR A 210 -16.23 8.02 -6.56
CA TYR A 210 -15.06 7.24 -6.97
C TYR A 210 -13.97 8.12 -7.57
N VAL A 211 -14.31 9.01 -8.51
CA VAL A 211 -13.33 9.93 -9.11
C VAL A 211 -12.74 10.87 -8.05
N LEU A 212 -13.57 11.44 -7.17
CA LEU A 212 -13.10 12.31 -6.09
C LEU A 212 -12.14 11.58 -5.13
N MET A 213 -12.46 10.34 -4.78
CA MET A 213 -11.59 9.51 -3.94
C MET A 213 -10.27 9.17 -4.64
N LEU A 214 -10.27 8.87 -5.94
CA LEU A 214 -9.01 8.64 -6.69
C LEU A 214 -8.13 9.88 -6.75
N VAL A 215 -8.74 11.05 -6.95
CA VAL A 215 -8.02 12.33 -6.88
C VAL A 215 -7.46 12.54 -5.48
N ALA A 216 -8.25 12.33 -4.43
CA ALA A 216 -7.80 12.48 -3.04
C ALA A 216 -6.63 11.54 -2.71
N VAL A 217 -6.74 10.25 -3.04
CA VAL A 217 -5.65 9.28 -2.85
C VAL A 217 -4.43 9.71 -3.67
N GLY A 218 -4.60 10.05 -4.94
CA GLY A 218 -3.49 10.48 -5.79
C GLY A 218 -2.74 11.71 -5.27
N VAL A 219 -3.48 12.75 -4.87
CA VAL A 219 -2.93 13.97 -4.26
C VAL A 219 -2.22 13.65 -2.95
N SER A 220 -2.77 12.75 -2.12
CA SER A 220 -2.12 12.35 -0.87
C SER A 220 -0.75 11.69 -1.11
N ARG A 221 -0.59 10.92 -2.20
CA ARG A 221 0.69 10.27 -2.58
C ARG A 221 1.76 11.25 -3.06
N ILE A 222 1.33 12.33 -3.71
CA ILE A 222 2.21 13.43 -4.12
C ILE A 222 2.60 14.24 -2.89
N PHE A 223 1.64 14.56 -2.01
CA PHE A 223 1.86 15.29 -0.76
C PHE A 223 2.93 14.62 0.11
N ILE A 224 2.89 13.30 0.27
CA ILE A 224 3.88 12.58 1.09
C ILE A 224 5.19 12.24 0.37
N LEU A 225 5.43 12.76 -0.84
CA LEU A 225 6.64 12.49 -1.64
C LEU A 225 6.86 11.02 -2.03
N ALA A 226 5.81 10.19 -2.01
CA ALA A 226 5.93 8.77 -2.32
C ALA A 226 5.88 8.51 -3.84
N HIS A 227 5.18 9.37 -4.60
CA HIS A 227 5.03 9.23 -6.05
C HIS A 227 4.98 10.58 -6.77
N PHE A 228 5.44 10.57 -8.03
CA PHE A 228 5.24 11.69 -8.95
C PHE A 228 3.83 11.67 -9.56
N PRO A 229 3.32 12.82 -10.06
CA PRO A 229 1.97 12.92 -10.63
C PRO A 229 1.69 11.93 -11.77
N HIS A 230 2.64 11.77 -12.72
CA HIS A 230 2.47 10.82 -13.83
C HIS A 230 2.34 9.36 -13.37
N GLN A 231 3.00 8.98 -12.27
CA GLN A 231 2.95 7.63 -11.70
C GLN A 231 1.58 7.34 -11.08
N VAL A 232 0.98 8.35 -10.46
CA VAL A 232 -0.38 8.31 -9.92
C VAL A 232 -1.38 8.18 -11.06
N ILE A 233 -1.26 9.00 -12.10
CA ILE A 233 -2.14 8.96 -13.29
C ILE A 233 -2.06 7.59 -13.98
N ALA A 234 -0.85 7.11 -14.27
CA ALA A 234 -0.63 5.80 -14.86
C ALA A 234 -1.19 4.67 -13.99
N GLY A 235 -1.00 4.76 -12.66
CA GLY A 235 -1.59 3.83 -11.70
C GLY A 235 -3.12 3.81 -11.77
N SER A 236 -3.77 4.97 -11.69
CA SER A 236 -5.23 5.10 -11.74
C SER A 236 -5.82 4.56 -13.05
N ILE A 237 -5.21 4.88 -14.20
CA ILE A 237 -5.67 4.39 -15.52
C ILE A 237 -5.54 2.87 -15.59
N THR A 238 -4.36 2.34 -15.24
CA THR A 238 -4.10 0.90 -15.27
C THR A 238 -5.05 0.17 -14.31
N GLY A 239 -5.24 0.71 -13.11
CA GLY A 239 -6.14 0.16 -12.10
C GLY A 239 -7.59 0.15 -12.57
N PHE A 240 -8.07 1.22 -13.19
CA PHE A 240 -9.41 1.26 -13.79
C PHE A 240 -9.61 0.18 -14.85
N ILE A 241 -8.66 0.04 -15.79
CA ILE A 241 -8.71 -1.00 -16.84
C ILE A 241 -8.75 -2.39 -16.20
N LEU A 242 -7.88 -2.67 -15.23
CA LEU A 242 -7.86 -3.94 -14.52
C LEU A 242 -9.16 -4.20 -13.74
N GLY A 243 -9.70 -3.18 -13.08
CA GLY A 243 -11.00 -3.26 -12.40
C GLY A 243 -12.10 -3.69 -13.37
N VAL A 244 -12.18 -3.06 -14.55
CA VAL A 244 -13.15 -3.40 -15.60
C VAL A 244 -12.97 -4.83 -16.10
N VAL A 245 -11.73 -5.24 -16.39
CA VAL A 245 -11.44 -6.56 -16.97
C VAL A 245 -11.66 -7.69 -15.95
N LEU A 246 -11.10 -7.54 -14.74
CA LEU A 246 -11.11 -8.58 -13.72
C LEU A 246 -12.49 -8.74 -13.07
N SER A 247 -13.27 -7.65 -12.92
CA SER A 247 -14.64 -7.71 -12.38
C SER A 247 -15.60 -8.51 -13.28
N ARG A 248 -15.29 -8.66 -14.57
CA ARG A 248 -16.07 -9.51 -15.49
C ARG A 248 -15.77 -11.01 -15.33
N ARG A 249 -14.65 -11.37 -14.68
CA ARG A 249 -14.15 -12.76 -14.58
C ARG A 249 -13.93 -13.16 -13.12
N VAL A 250 -14.97 -13.00 -12.29
CA VAL A 250 -14.94 -13.35 -10.87
C VAL A 250 -14.84 -14.88 -10.69
N PRO A 251 -13.86 -15.40 -9.92
CA PRO A 251 -13.69 -16.84 -9.72
C PRO A 251 -14.63 -17.40 -8.62
N GLU A 252 -15.91 -17.03 -8.66
CA GLU A 252 -16.91 -17.55 -7.72
C GLU A 252 -17.21 -19.03 -8.05
N GLY A 253 -17.19 -19.90 -7.03
CA GLY A 253 -17.45 -21.32 -7.18
C GLY A 253 -16.34 -22.14 -7.86
N ARG A 254 -15.18 -21.53 -8.15
CA ARG A 254 -14.03 -22.25 -8.71
C ARG A 254 -13.44 -23.23 -7.68
N PRO A 255 -12.90 -24.39 -8.12
CA PRO A 255 -12.32 -25.39 -7.22
C PRO A 255 -11.07 -24.86 -6.51
N LEU A 256 -10.73 -25.44 -5.35
CA LEU A 256 -9.52 -25.07 -4.60
C LEU A 256 -8.24 -25.13 -5.45
N LEU A 257 -8.15 -26.13 -6.35
CA LEU A 257 -7.01 -26.29 -7.26
C LEU A 257 -6.80 -25.05 -8.14
N PHE A 258 -7.86 -24.38 -8.59
CA PHE A 258 -7.74 -23.14 -9.37
C PHE A 258 -7.01 -22.06 -8.56
N PHE A 259 -7.42 -21.84 -7.31
CA PHE A 259 -6.80 -20.82 -6.45
C PHE A 259 -5.35 -21.19 -6.08
N PHE A 260 -5.10 -22.46 -5.80
CA PHE A 260 -3.75 -22.95 -5.55
C PHE A 260 -2.85 -22.74 -6.77
N SER A 261 -3.30 -23.11 -7.97
CA SER A 261 -2.55 -22.91 -9.22
C SER A 261 -2.30 -21.44 -9.51
N VAL A 262 -3.26 -20.56 -9.28
CA VAL A 262 -3.06 -19.11 -9.45
C VAL A 262 -2.04 -18.61 -8.42
N SER A 263 -2.22 -18.86 -7.13
CA SER A 263 -1.27 -18.43 -6.09
C SER A 263 0.15 -18.93 -6.36
N PHE A 264 0.29 -20.20 -6.75
CA PHE A 264 1.58 -20.78 -7.10
C PHE A 264 2.16 -20.14 -8.38
N GLY A 265 1.33 -19.89 -9.40
CA GLY A 265 1.71 -19.21 -10.63
C GLY A 265 2.17 -17.77 -10.40
N LEU A 266 1.50 -17.01 -9.53
CA LEU A 266 1.91 -15.66 -9.14
C LEU A 266 3.27 -15.68 -8.44
N LEU A 267 3.47 -16.59 -7.48
CA LEU A 267 4.74 -16.78 -6.78
C LEU A 267 5.87 -17.14 -7.76
N LEU A 268 5.69 -18.19 -8.55
CA LEU A 268 6.68 -18.67 -9.50
C LEU A 268 6.97 -17.60 -10.56
N GLY A 269 5.95 -16.96 -11.11
CA GLY A 269 6.09 -15.88 -12.09
C GLY A 269 6.92 -14.72 -11.56
N THR A 270 6.70 -14.31 -10.31
CA THR A 270 7.51 -13.26 -9.67
C THR A 270 8.95 -13.70 -9.43
N LEU A 271 9.19 -14.95 -8.99
CA LEU A 271 10.53 -15.48 -8.80
C LEU A 271 11.29 -15.59 -10.13
N MET A 272 10.62 -16.03 -11.20
CA MET A 272 11.20 -16.09 -12.54
C MET A 272 11.51 -14.70 -13.09
N LEU A 273 10.61 -13.73 -12.91
CA LEU A 273 10.87 -12.34 -13.28
C LEU A 273 12.06 -11.77 -12.52
N HIS A 274 12.12 -12.00 -11.19
CA HIS A 274 13.22 -11.55 -10.36
C HIS A 274 14.56 -12.14 -10.81
N ALA A 275 14.61 -13.46 -11.01
CA ALA A 275 15.80 -14.16 -11.48
C ALA A 275 16.21 -13.72 -12.89
N GLY A 276 15.24 -13.54 -13.80
CA GLY A 276 15.47 -13.06 -15.16
C GLY A 276 16.06 -11.64 -15.20
N LEU A 277 15.51 -10.72 -14.41
CA LEU A 277 16.04 -9.36 -14.31
C LEU A 277 17.47 -9.35 -13.75
N GLN A 278 17.75 -10.15 -12.71
CA GLN A 278 19.10 -10.31 -12.19
C GLN A 278 20.06 -10.91 -13.22
N TRP A 279 19.60 -11.89 -14.00
CA TRP A 279 20.40 -12.51 -15.06
C TRP A 279 20.77 -11.51 -16.18
N VAL A 280 19.88 -10.57 -16.51
CA VAL A 280 20.14 -9.47 -17.45
C VAL A 280 20.99 -8.34 -16.80
N GLY A 281 21.44 -8.51 -15.55
CA GLY A 281 22.32 -7.56 -14.87
C GLY A 281 21.60 -6.39 -14.19
N VAL A 282 20.27 -6.47 -14.04
CA VAL A 282 19.49 -5.47 -13.32
C VAL A 282 19.61 -5.72 -11.82
N ASP A 283 20.23 -4.81 -11.09
CA ASP A 283 20.23 -4.82 -9.63
C ASP A 283 18.86 -4.41 -9.09
N LEU A 284 18.05 -5.36 -8.60
CA LEU A 284 16.74 -5.09 -7.99
C LEU A 284 16.82 -4.46 -6.59
N SER A 285 18.01 -4.42 -5.98
CA SER A 285 18.22 -3.81 -4.66
C SER A 285 18.48 -2.30 -4.74
N TRP A 286 18.63 -1.73 -5.94
CA TRP A 286 18.88 -0.31 -6.18
C TRP A 286 17.90 0.61 -5.42
N SER A 287 16.59 0.32 -5.51
CA SER A 287 15.56 1.14 -4.89
C SER A 287 15.57 1.02 -3.36
N ILE A 288 15.99 -0.13 -2.84
CA ILE A 288 16.16 -0.36 -1.40
C ILE A 288 17.36 0.44 -0.90
N ALA A 289 18.47 0.47 -1.65
CA ALA A 289 19.64 1.27 -1.32
C ALA A 289 19.32 2.76 -1.32
N LEU A 290 18.60 3.27 -2.32
CA LEU A 290 18.16 4.67 -2.37
C LEU A 290 17.20 5.01 -1.23
N ALA A 291 16.23 4.14 -0.93
CA ALA A 291 15.33 4.34 0.20
C ALA A 291 16.09 4.43 1.53
N LYS A 292 17.08 3.55 1.76
CA LYS A 292 17.93 3.60 2.96
C LYS A 292 18.80 4.84 3.05
N LYS A 293 19.31 5.32 1.91
CA LYS A 293 20.18 6.50 1.81
C LYS A 293 19.44 7.81 2.08
N TRP A 294 18.22 7.94 1.53
CA TRP A 294 17.51 9.22 1.46
C TRP A 294 16.28 9.32 2.38
N CYS A 295 15.90 8.24 3.06
CA CYS A 295 14.87 8.31 4.08
C CYS A 295 15.39 9.07 5.31
N SER A 296 14.62 10.04 5.81
CA SER A 296 15.04 10.85 6.96
C SER A 296 15.10 10.07 8.28
N ARG A 297 14.33 8.97 8.40
CA ARG A 297 14.29 8.13 9.60
C ARG A 297 14.25 6.66 9.26
N ALA A 298 15.21 5.88 9.77
CA ALA A 298 15.32 4.46 9.47
C ALA A 298 14.09 3.66 9.89
N GLU A 299 13.39 4.06 10.97
CA GLU A 299 12.15 3.40 11.43
C GLU A 299 10.96 3.55 10.48
N TRP A 300 11.01 4.48 9.52
CA TRP A 300 9.96 4.63 8.50
C TRP A 300 10.08 3.63 7.35
N ILE A 301 11.23 2.96 7.24
CA ILE A 301 11.45 1.87 6.28
C ILE A 301 10.80 0.61 6.85
N ARG A 302 9.60 0.29 6.36
CA ARG A 302 8.85 -0.88 6.82
C ARG A 302 9.00 -2.06 5.85
N LEU A 303 9.10 -3.27 6.39
CA LEU A 303 9.12 -4.49 5.58
C LEU A 303 7.74 -4.83 4.99
N ASP A 304 6.64 -4.41 5.62
CA ASP A 304 5.29 -4.71 5.16
C ASP A 304 4.91 -4.01 3.84
N THR A 305 5.67 -2.98 3.46
CA THR A 305 5.56 -2.27 2.18
C THR A 305 6.55 -2.76 1.12
N ALA A 306 7.37 -3.79 1.44
CA ALA A 306 8.29 -4.38 0.48
C ALA A 306 7.55 -5.18 -0.61
N PRO A 307 8.14 -5.30 -1.83
CA PRO A 307 7.53 -6.08 -2.92
C PRO A 307 7.17 -7.52 -2.53
N PHE A 308 8.07 -8.26 -1.86
CA PHE A 308 7.80 -9.62 -1.43
C PHE A 308 6.67 -9.73 -0.39
N SER A 309 6.45 -8.71 0.43
CA SER A 309 5.30 -8.65 1.33
C SER A 309 3.98 -8.55 0.56
N SER A 310 3.97 -7.79 -0.54
CA SER A 310 2.78 -7.69 -1.41
C SER A 310 2.49 -9.05 -2.07
N LEU A 311 3.51 -9.71 -2.63
CA LEU A 311 3.39 -11.05 -3.20
C LEU A 311 2.83 -12.08 -2.20
N THR A 312 3.39 -12.12 -0.99
CA THR A 312 2.96 -13.09 0.04
C THR A 312 1.54 -12.81 0.54
N ARG A 313 1.14 -11.53 0.63
CA ARG A 313 -0.25 -11.14 0.89
C ARG A 313 -1.18 -11.64 -0.23
N ASP A 314 -0.85 -11.38 -1.48
CA ASP A 314 -1.70 -11.72 -2.63
C ASP A 314 -1.88 -13.23 -2.76
N CYS A 315 -0.78 -13.98 -2.73
CA CYS A 315 -0.81 -15.44 -2.78
C CYS A 315 -1.57 -16.04 -1.59
N GLY A 316 -1.37 -15.49 -0.39
CA GLY A 316 -2.05 -15.92 0.83
C GLY A 316 -3.56 -15.66 0.78
N ALA A 317 -3.95 -14.45 0.37
CA ALA A 317 -5.36 -14.08 0.24
C ALA A 317 -6.10 -14.92 -0.81
N LEU A 318 -5.47 -15.21 -1.95
CA LEU A 318 -6.06 -16.07 -2.99
C LEU A 318 -6.18 -17.53 -2.55
N LEU A 319 -5.16 -18.09 -1.88
CA LEU A 319 -5.24 -19.44 -1.33
C LEU A 319 -6.31 -19.51 -0.23
N GLY A 320 -6.33 -18.51 0.66
CA GLY A 320 -7.36 -18.35 1.68
C GLY A 320 -8.76 -18.26 1.07
N LEU A 321 -8.94 -17.53 -0.03
CA LEU A 321 -10.21 -17.46 -0.74
C LEU A 321 -10.65 -18.84 -1.26
N GLY A 322 -9.73 -19.59 -1.87
CA GLY A 322 -9.98 -20.95 -2.33
C GLY A 322 -10.36 -21.89 -1.21
N LEU A 323 -9.63 -21.86 -0.09
CA LEU A 323 -9.94 -22.66 1.10
C LEU A 323 -11.32 -22.30 1.66
N ALA A 324 -11.65 -21.01 1.75
CA ALA A 324 -12.95 -20.57 2.27
C ALA A 324 -14.11 -21.06 1.40
N GLN A 325 -13.95 -20.99 0.07
CA GLN A 325 -14.95 -21.50 -0.87
C GLN A 325 -15.04 -23.04 -0.85
N TYR A 326 -13.94 -23.74 -0.58
CA TYR A 326 -13.93 -25.19 -0.41
C TYR A 326 -14.67 -25.62 0.86
N TRP A 327 -14.37 -24.98 2.01
CA TRP A 327 -14.99 -25.32 3.30
C TRP A 327 -16.48 -24.98 3.35
N LYS A 328 -16.88 -23.84 2.78
CA LYS A 328 -18.28 -23.43 2.71
C LYS A 328 -18.65 -22.87 1.34
N PRO A 329 -18.93 -23.76 0.36
CA PRO A 329 -19.40 -23.35 -0.96
C PRO A 329 -20.67 -22.51 -0.85
N GLY A 330 -20.71 -21.37 -1.53
CA GLY A 330 -21.86 -20.44 -1.49
C GLY A 330 -22.02 -19.65 -0.18
N GLY A 331 -21.14 -19.84 0.82
CA GLY A 331 -21.17 -19.11 2.10
C GLY A 331 -22.38 -19.40 2.98
N TRP A 332 -22.53 -18.66 4.08
CA TRP A 332 -23.64 -18.83 5.02
C TRP A 332 -24.89 -18.06 4.58
N SER A 333 -26.07 -18.65 4.76
CA SER A 333 -27.34 -17.94 4.59
C SER A 333 -27.74 -17.33 5.93
N LEU A 334 -27.68 -16.00 6.00
CA LEU A 334 -27.95 -15.23 7.22
C LEU A 334 -28.99 -14.14 6.92
N PRO A 335 -29.93 -13.85 7.84
CA PRO A 335 -30.73 -12.63 7.80
C PRO A 335 -29.88 -11.37 7.99
N TRP A 336 -30.46 -10.18 7.77
CA TRP A 336 -29.71 -8.92 7.77
C TRP A 336 -29.03 -8.61 9.11
N ALA A 337 -29.71 -8.81 10.25
CA ALA A 337 -29.12 -8.55 11.56
C ALA A 337 -27.90 -9.47 11.89
N PRO A 338 -27.98 -10.81 11.71
CA PRO A 338 -26.80 -11.68 11.82
C PRO A 338 -25.68 -11.37 10.81
N ARG A 339 -26.00 -10.86 9.60
CA ARG A 339 -24.96 -10.39 8.66
C ARG A 339 -24.23 -9.16 9.19
N ALA A 340 -24.95 -8.17 9.70
CA ALA A 340 -24.36 -6.97 10.29
C ALA A 340 -23.47 -7.32 11.49
N LEU A 341 -23.92 -8.25 12.35
CA LEU A 341 -23.12 -8.78 13.46
C LEU A 341 -21.85 -9.49 12.95
N SER A 342 -21.97 -10.32 11.90
CA SER A 342 -20.84 -11.01 11.31
C SER A 342 -19.81 -10.03 10.72
N LEU A 343 -20.25 -8.94 10.09
CA LEU A 343 -19.39 -7.87 9.61
C LEU A 343 -18.64 -7.17 10.75
N ALA A 344 -19.34 -6.84 11.84
CA ALA A 344 -18.73 -6.19 13.00
C ALA A 344 -17.66 -7.08 13.66
N ILE A 345 -18.00 -8.35 13.92
CA ILE A 345 -17.07 -9.32 14.53
C ILE A 345 -15.90 -9.62 13.59
N SER A 346 -16.14 -9.79 12.29
CA SER A 346 -15.08 -10.02 11.31
C SER A 346 -14.14 -8.81 11.24
N SER A 347 -14.66 -7.59 11.16
CA SER A 347 -13.85 -6.37 11.15
C SER A 347 -12.99 -6.25 12.41
N MET A 348 -13.55 -6.55 13.58
CA MET A 348 -12.80 -6.58 14.84
C MET A 348 -11.70 -7.64 14.83
N GLY A 349 -12.02 -8.86 14.40
CA GLY A 349 -11.05 -9.95 14.27
C GLY A 349 -9.90 -9.60 13.32
N LEU A 350 -10.22 -9.05 12.15
CA LEU A 350 -9.23 -8.61 11.16
C LEU A 350 -8.36 -7.46 11.67
N TYR A 351 -8.92 -6.53 12.43
CA TYR A 351 -8.16 -5.47 13.09
C TYR A 351 -7.10 -6.03 14.07
N HIS A 352 -7.48 -7.02 14.89
CA HIS A 352 -6.55 -7.68 15.79
C HIS A 352 -5.49 -8.48 15.02
N VAL A 353 -5.89 -9.27 14.02
CA VAL A 353 -4.97 -10.00 13.14
C VAL A 353 -3.96 -9.04 12.51
N ASN A 354 -4.40 -7.88 12.02
CA ASN A 354 -3.53 -6.87 11.42
C ASN A 354 -2.52 -6.29 12.42
N ARG A 355 -2.90 -6.10 13.68
CA ARG A 355 -2.03 -5.57 14.73
C ARG A 355 -1.05 -6.56 15.33
N LEU A 356 -1.24 -7.87 15.11
CA LEU A 356 -0.30 -8.87 15.61
C LEU A 356 1.11 -8.58 15.08
N PRO A 357 2.09 -8.30 15.95
CA PRO A 357 3.46 -8.06 15.53
C PRO A 357 4.06 -9.37 15.03
N LEU A 358 4.81 -9.29 13.93
CA LEU A 358 5.50 -10.44 13.37
C LEU A 358 7.01 -10.30 13.61
N PRO A 359 7.73 -11.41 13.87
CA PRO A 359 9.18 -11.39 14.00
C PRO A 359 9.81 -10.93 12.69
N VAL A 360 10.61 -9.87 12.75
CA VAL A 360 11.30 -9.27 11.60
C VAL A 360 12.50 -10.11 11.14
N ARG A 361 13.05 -10.93 12.06
CA ARG A 361 14.18 -11.83 11.81
C ARG A 361 13.86 -13.22 12.37
N PRO A 362 14.17 -14.30 11.62
CA PRO A 362 14.68 -14.33 10.25
C PRO A 362 13.62 -13.88 9.21
N GLN A 363 14.03 -13.32 8.08
CA GLN A 363 13.10 -12.77 7.07
C GLN A 363 12.16 -13.83 6.49
N GLY A 364 12.61 -15.07 6.32
CA GLY A 364 11.76 -16.17 5.85
C GLY A 364 10.58 -16.44 6.79
N LEU A 365 10.80 -16.34 8.12
CA LEU A 365 9.73 -16.48 9.11
C LEU A 365 8.74 -15.32 9.03
N PHE A 366 9.23 -14.09 8.83
CA PHE A 366 8.35 -12.92 8.61
C PHE A 366 7.40 -13.16 7.43
N TYR A 367 7.95 -13.51 6.26
CA TYR A 367 7.15 -13.73 5.05
C TYR A 367 6.21 -14.92 5.17
N GLY A 368 6.64 -16.01 5.80
CA GLY A 368 5.79 -17.18 6.05
C GLY A 368 4.60 -16.85 6.96
N LEU A 369 4.84 -16.15 8.07
CA LEU A 369 3.76 -15.72 8.97
C LEU A 369 2.88 -14.65 8.33
N PHE A 370 3.43 -13.77 7.51
CA PHE A 370 2.67 -12.77 6.76
C PHE A 370 1.75 -13.43 5.72
N PHE A 371 2.22 -14.46 5.03
CA PHE A 371 1.40 -15.30 4.15
C PHE A 371 0.24 -15.94 4.93
N VAL A 372 0.53 -16.62 6.06
CA VAL A 372 -0.50 -17.25 6.90
C VAL A 372 -1.54 -16.22 7.38
N LYS A 373 -1.08 -15.04 7.79
CA LYS A 373 -1.93 -13.93 8.21
C LYS A 373 -2.97 -13.57 7.14
N PHE A 374 -2.60 -13.55 5.86
CA PHE A 374 -3.54 -13.27 4.77
C PHE A 374 -4.33 -14.49 4.29
N VAL A 375 -3.85 -15.72 4.48
CA VAL A 375 -4.66 -16.94 4.31
C VAL A 375 -5.85 -16.95 5.28
N ILE A 376 -5.64 -16.48 6.52
CA ILE A 376 -6.67 -16.44 7.56
C ILE A 376 -7.77 -15.41 7.25
N VAL A 377 -7.47 -14.32 6.52
CA VAL A 377 -8.43 -13.22 6.27
C VAL A 377 -9.76 -13.73 5.66
N PRO A 378 -9.77 -14.48 4.54
CA PRO A 378 -11.01 -15.05 4.01
C PRO A 378 -11.65 -16.09 4.93
N GLN A 379 -10.86 -16.84 5.71
CA GLN A 379 -11.41 -17.82 6.66
C GLN A 379 -12.25 -17.15 7.74
N ILE A 380 -11.76 -16.04 8.31
CA ILE A 380 -12.51 -15.26 9.30
C ILE A 380 -13.82 -14.75 8.71
N VAL A 381 -13.75 -14.11 7.55
CA VAL A 381 -14.87 -13.38 6.95
C VAL A 381 -15.94 -14.32 6.37
N MET A 382 -15.53 -15.43 5.74
CA MET A 382 -16.44 -16.27 4.97
C MET A 382 -16.90 -17.51 5.72
N VAL A 383 -16.08 -18.05 6.64
CA VAL A 383 -16.31 -19.36 7.25
C VAL A 383 -16.52 -19.25 8.76
N LEU A 384 -15.51 -18.80 9.51
CA LEU A 384 -15.47 -18.89 10.97
C LEU A 384 -16.51 -17.98 11.63
N VAL A 385 -16.45 -16.67 11.39
CA VAL A 385 -17.34 -15.71 12.05
C VAL A 385 -18.81 -15.92 11.65
N PRO A 386 -19.17 -16.02 10.35
CA PRO A 386 -20.57 -16.21 9.99
C PRO A 386 -21.08 -17.60 10.42
N GLY A 387 -20.21 -18.61 10.51
CA GLY A 387 -20.58 -19.94 11.01
C GLY A 387 -20.89 -19.93 12.50
N LEU A 388 -20.07 -19.25 13.31
CA LEU A 388 -20.34 -19.04 14.74
C LEU A 388 -21.65 -18.26 14.94
N VAL A 389 -21.82 -17.14 14.22
CA VAL A 389 -23.06 -16.35 14.29
C VAL A 389 -24.26 -17.17 13.85
N HIS A 390 -24.14 -17.97 12.79
CA HIS A 390 -25.21 -18.88 12.35
C HIS A 390 -25.59 -19.87 13.46
N LEU A 391 -24.61 -20.51 14.11
CA LEU A 391 -24.85 -21.45 15.19
C LEU A 391 -25.60 -20.84 16.37
N PHE A 392 -25.25 -19.61 16.78
CA PHE A 392 -25.90 -18.92 17.90
C PHE A 392 -27.24 -18.26 17.55
N THR A 393 -27.49 -17.95 16.28
CA THR A 393 -28.73 -17.28 15.84
C THR A 393 -29.76 -18.24 15.25
N HIS A 394 -29.37 -19.46 14.90
CA HIS A 394 -30.29 -20.51 14.46
C HIS A 394 -31.08 -21.04 15.67
N LYS A 395 -32.24 -20.45 15.94
CA LYS A 395 -33.22 -21.02 16.89
C LYS A 395 -33.53 -22.45 16.45
N LYS A 396 -33.30 -23.44 17.34
CA LYS A 396 -34.01 -24.72 17.26
C LYS A 396 -35.50 -24.39 17.12
N LYS A 397 -36.16 -24.88 16.06
CA LYS A 397 -37.61 -25.04 16.12
C LYS A 397 -37.87 -25.88 17.38
N LYS A 398 -38.53 -25.29 18.38
CA LYS A 398 -39.16 -26.08 19.44
C LYS A 398 -40.33 -26.75 18.74
N ASP A 399 -40.21 -28.06 18.56
CA ASP A 399 -41.33 -28.93 18.21
C ASP A 399 -42.34 -28.95 19.36
#